data_AF-A0A162FHF3-F1
#
_entry.id   AF-A0A162FHF3-F1
#
_cell.length_a   1.000
_cell.length_b   1.000
_cell.length_c   1.000
_cell.angle_alpha   90.00
_cell.angle_beta   90.00
_cell.angle_gamma   90.00
#
_symmetry.space_group_name_H-M   'P 1'
#
loop_
_entity.id
_entity.type
_entity.pdbx_description
1 polymer ?
#
loop_
_entity_poly.entity_id
_entity_poly.type
_entity_poly.pdbx_seq_one_letter_code
_entity_poly.pdbx_strand_id
1 'polypeptide(L)'
;MRKLHVFAVFFVILMLTMSSVSATCNIIVITDPTGQDPNGAAAGSMSFAQNMFQSTFLMSKNNHFAVLSGGTGSSDTRLESIVDVIASLNNNVSAASAASLASQYKGARIVVGGPEIGAAVGGSFNAYVITVDGSTGDIKVTPYTSGVAVLPPGQKGAIIHLRNTQGNPLYGTADSVRKETAMNIGKMIRDGYPATTILSEAMGEVARDSGEKYGGGGVNLVSGVSTEDMFTPTDMNVTGYPMDEPYSKVCDDCGWAMGYPAAEAYDKCPVCGGSLRTVYAYEALGSAITVSSDSISVSVYGSDKPGLASTTKEIVEASVAKNGYDASAIASSINRAINNGLLMGVDHVEPKDLNVKQGSKAVGVYYTALPGDRSSPSWDLPIDEGILNILGSIQTAVGIILILLVVFRSRLLKSFQNR
;
A
#
# COMPACT_ATOMS: atom_id res chain seq x y z
N MET A 1 -53.42 -5.15 18.83
CA MET A 1 -52.98 -5.24 17.42
C MET A 1 -52.38 -3.94 16.87
N ARG A 2 -53.03 -2.77 17.02
CA ARG A 2 -52.54 -1.48 16.46
C ARG A 2 -51.16 -1.03 16.99
N LYS A 3 -50.86 -1.24 18.30
CA LYS A 3 -49.55 -0.92 18.90
C LYS A 3 -48.40 -1.82 18.41
N LEU A 4 -48.69 -3.09 18.09
CA LEU A 4 -47.71 -4.04 17.56
C LEU A 4 -47.33 -3.72 16.11
N HIS A 5 -48.31 -3.23 15.32
CA HIS A 5 -48.07 -2.75 13.95
C HIS A 5 -47.21 -1.47 13.95
N VAL A 6 -47.44 -0.54 14.89
CA VAL A 6 -46.60 0.66 15.03
C VAL A 6 -45.16 0.28 15.40
N PHE A 7 -44.96 -0.68 16.30
CA PHE A 7 -43.64 -1.18 16.65
C PHE A 7 -42.94 -1.90 15.49
N ALA A 8 -43.66 -2.74 14.74
CA ALA A 8 -43.12 -3.44 13.58
C ALA A 8 -42.75 -2.47 12.46
N VAL A 9 -43.59 -1.46 12.18
CA VAL A 9 -43.29 -0.40 11.21
C VAL A 9 -42.10 0.44 11.67
N PHE A 10 -42.01 0.79 12.96
CA PHE A 10 -40.86 1.50 13.50
C PHE A 10 -39.57 0.67 13.42
N PHE A 11 -39.64 -0.64 13.66
CA PHE A 11 -38.49 -1.56 13.56
C PHE A 11 -38.04 -1.77 12.11
N VAL A 12 -38.99 -1.85 11.17
CA VAL A 12 -38.69 -1.89 9.72
C VAL A 12 -38.10 -0.56 9.26
N ILE A 13 -38.61 0.59 9.72
CA ILE A 13 -38.01 1.91 9.44
C ILE A 13 -36.59 1.98 10.03
N LEU A 14 -36.38 1.51 11.27
CA LEU A 14 -35.08 1.46 11.93
C LEU A 14 -34.08 0.59 11.13
N MET A 15 -34.51 -0.59 10.67
CA MET A 15 -33.71 -1.47 9.82
C MET A 15 -33.45 -0.90 8.42
N LEU A 16 -34.41 -0.18 7.83
CA LEU A 16 -34.23 0.52 6.55
C LEU A 16 -33.27 1.72 6.69
N THR A 17 -33.23 2.37 7.86
CA THR A 17 -32.27 3.44 8.19
C THR A 17 -30.88 2.91 8.57
N MET A 18 -30.70 1.60 8.76
CA MET A 18 -29.38 0.99 9.01
C MET A 18 -28.59 0.72 7.71
N SER A 19 -29.04 1.24 6.57
CA SER A 19 -28.16 1.37 5.40
C SER A 19 -27.11 2.43 5.71
N SER A 20 -25.97 1.98 6.26
CA SER A 20 -24.82 2.83 6.52
C SER A 20 -24.33 3.41 5.19
N VAL A 21 -24.76 4.63 4.90
CA VAL A 21 -24.18 5.45 3.84
C VAL A 21 -22.78 5.79 4.30
N SER A 22 -21.76 5.13 3.75
CA SER A 22 -20.39 5.63 3.86
C SER A 22 -20.16 6.61 2.74
N ALA A 23 -19.91 7.89 3.05
CA ALA A 23 -19.24 8.70 2.05
C ALA A 23 -17.87 8.10 1.79
N THR A 24 -17.61 8.07 0.51
CA THR A 24 -16.45 7.46 -0.06
C THR A 24 -15.88 8.57 -0.92
N CYS A 25 -14.75 9.11 -0.51
CA CYS A 25 -14.02 10.04 -1.35
C CYS A 25 -13.44 9.21 -2.49
N ASN A 26 -13.72 9.58 -3.73
CA ASN A 26 -13.09 8.96 -4.89
C ASN A 26 -12.49 10.05 -5.75
N ILE A 27 -11.24 9.85 -6.12
CA ILE A 27 -10.49 10.80 -6.92
C ILE A 27 -9.83 10.03 -8.07
N ILE A 28 -9.98 10.55 -9.28
CA ILE A 28 -9.15 10.17 -10.43
C ILE A 28 -8.49 11.44 -10.95
N VAL A 29 -7.18 11.39 -11.14
CA VAL A 29 -6.35 12.48 -11.66
C VAL A 29 -5.64 12.00 -12.91
N ILE A 30 -5.67 12.80 -13.97
CA ILE A 30 -4.97 12.57 -15.24
C ILE A 30 -4.20 13.85 -15.60
N THR A 31 -2.88 13.80 -15.44
CA THR A 31 -1.94 14.87 -15.81
C THR A 31 -1.32 14.63 -17.19
N ASP A 32 -1.21 13.37 -17.60
CA ASP A 32 -0.80 12.96 -18.94
C ASP A 32 -1.79 11.93 -19.53
N PRO A 33 -2.68 12.36 -20.43
CA PRO A 33 -3.65 11.48 -21.08
C PRO A 33 -3.02 10.59 -22.17
N THR A 34 -1.74 10.75 -22.48
CA THR A 34 -1.03 9.88 -23.43
C THR A 34 -0.53 8.58 -22.81
N GLY A 35 -0.48 8.51 -21.47
CA GLY A 35 0.04 7.35 -20.73
C GLY A 35 1.56 7.18 -20.83
N GLN A 36 2.30 8.19 -21.28
CA GLN A 36 3.76 8.12 -21.42
C GLN A 36 4.49 8.48 -20.13
N ASP A 37 3.95 9.42 -19.36
CA ASP A 37 4.43 9.72 -18.01
C ASP A 37 4.03 8.57 -17.07
N PRO A 38 4.99 7.85 -16.46
CA PRO A 38 4.70 6.75 -15.55
C PRO A 38 3.91 7.19 -14.30
N ASN A 39 3.81 8.48 -14.01
CA ASN A 39 2.99 9.05 -12.94
C ASN A 39 1.85 9.93 -13.46
N GLY A 40 1.52 9.79 -14.75
CA GLY A 40 0.59 10.62 -15.50
C GLY A 40 -0.89 10.42 -15.16
N ALA A 41 -1.24 9.32 -14.49
CA ALA A 41 -2.60 9.05 -14.05
C ALA A 41 -2.63 8.26 -12.74
N ALA A 42 -3.48 8.70 -11.81
CA ALA A 42 -3.62 8.09 -10.49
C ALA A 42 -5.08 8.07 -10.04
N ALA A 43 -5.45 7.09 -9.22
CA ALA A 43 -6.78 6.98 -8.64
C ALA A 43 -6.68 6.59 -7.17
N GLY A 44 -7.58 7.11 -6.34
CA GLY A 44 -7.58 6.82 -4.92
C GLY A 44 -8.95 6.88 -4.30
N SER A 45 -9.05 6.23 -3.15
CA SER A 45 -10.30 6.06 -2.45
C SER A 45 -10.13 6.25 -0.94
N MET A 46 -11.09 6.90 -0.29
CA MET A 46 -11.21 6.95 1.18
C MET A 46 -12.64 6.61 1.59
N SER A 47 -12.84 6.18 2.83
CA SER A 47 -14.15 5.79 3.35
C SER A 47 -14.32 6.24 4.80
N PHE A 48 -15.51 6.70 5.17
CA PHE A 48 -15.84 6.95 6.58
C PHE A 48 -16.19 5.67 7.35
N ALA A 49 -16.68 4.64 6.67
CA ALA A 49 -17.25 3.47 7.33
C ALA A 49 -16.22 2.49 7.86
N GLN A 50 -16.60 1.88 8.98
CA GLN A 50 -15.95 0.71 9.59
C GLN A 50 -15.81 -0.47 8.63
N ASN A 51 -16.63 -0.60 7.61
CA ASN A 51 -16.42 -1.62 6.60
C ASN A 51 -15.79 -0.99 5.36
N MET A 52 -14.47 -1.12 5.24
CA MET A 52 -13.73 -0.56 4.11
C MET A 52 -14.05 -1.20 2.76
N PHE A 53 -14.60 -2.43 2.72
CA PHE A 53 -15.08 -3.04 1.48
C PHE A 53 -16.22 -2.24 0.82
N GLN A 54 -16.78 -1.25 1.51
CA GLN A 54 -17.76 -0.32 0.96
C GLN A 54 -17.18 0.62 -0.11
N SER A 55 -15.86 0.74 -0.19
CA SER A 55 -15.16 1.41 -1.27
C SER A 55 -14.32 0.40 -2.02
N THR A 56 -14.95 -0.34 -2.93
CA THR A 56 -14.23 -1.36 -3.71
C THR A 56 -13.33 -0.66 -4.72
N PHE A 57 -12.05 -0.99 -4.66
CA PHE A 57 -11.02 -0.52 -5.55
C PHE A 57 -10.60 -1.68 -6.46
N LEU A 58 -10.78 -1.56 -7.78
CA LEU A 58 -10.30 -2.56 -8.74
C LEU A 58 -9.50 -1.88 -9.84
N MET A 59 -8.27 -2.35 -10.06
CA MET A 59 -7.40 -1.87 -11.12
C MET A 59 -7.14 -2.99 -12.12
N SER A 60 -7.31 -2.68 -13.41
CA SER A 60 -6.79 -3.53 -14.47
C SER A 60 -5.35 -3.12 -14.77
N LYS A 61 -4.38 -3.95 -14.37
CA LYS A 61 -2.96 -3.70 -14.68
C LYS A 61 -2.66 -3.74 -16.18
N ASN A 62 -3.44 -4.51 -16.94
CA ASN A 62 -3.24 -4.68 -18.38
C ASN A 62 -3.91 -3.56 -19.20
N ASN A 63 -5.06 -3.05 -18.72
CA ASN A 63 -5.86 -2.07 -19.44
C ASN A 63 -5.77 -0.67 -18.82
N HIS A 64 -4.92 -0.48 -17.80
CA HIS A 64 -4.59 0.80 -17.17
C HIS A 64 -5.78 1.63 -16.70
N PHE A 65 -6.86 0.98 -16.22
CA PHE A 65 -8.02 1.65 -15.64
C PHE A 65 -8.28 1.23 -14.20
N ALA A 66 -8.96 2.09 -13.46
CA ALA A 66 -9.55 1.78 -12.17
C ALA A 66 -11.06 1.92 -12.18
N VAL A 67 -11.71 1.10 -11.36
CA VAL A 67 -13.13 1.16 -11.01
C VAL A 67 -13.21 1.38 -9.51
N LEU A 68 -13.78 2.53 -9.11
CA LEU A 68 -13.98 2.93 -7.73
C LEU A 68 -15.48 2.90 -7.44
N SER A 69 -15.89 2.03 -6.53
CA SER A 69 -17.31 1.85 -6.20
C SER A 69 -17.70 2.51 -4.88
N GLY A 70 -19.00 2.72 -4.72
CA GLY A 70 -19.62 2.99 -3.42
C GLY A 70 -21.07 3.44 -3.59
N GLY A 71 -21.52 4.37 -2.77
CA GLY A 71 -22.88 4.88 -2.78
C GLY A 71 -23.75 4.31 -1.64
N THR A 72 -25.06 4.56 -1.72
CA THR A 72 -26.06 4.26 -0.69
C THR A 72 -26.77 2.92 -0.91
N GLY A 73 -26.36 2.15 -1.92
CA GLY A 73 -26.94 0.84 -2.24
C GLY A 73 -26.50 -0.26 -1.27
N SER A 74 -27.18 -1.40 -1.30
CA SER A 74 -26.75 -2.59 -0.54
C SER A 74 -25.44 -3.15 -1.10
N SER A 75 -24.76 -4.02 -0.33
CA SER A 75 -23.52 -4.66 -0.78
C SER A 75 -23.69 -5.47 -2.07
N ASP A 76 -24.78 -6.22 -2.20
CA ASP A 76 -25.04 -7.05 -3.39
C ASP A 76 -25.23 -6.19 -4.64
N THR A 77 -26.06 -5.15 -4.54
CA THR A 77 -26.31 -4.19 -5.62
C THR A 77 -25.02 -3.47 -6.05
N ARG A 78 -24.11 -3.19 -5.12
CA ARG A 78 -22.80 -2.60 -5.46
C ARG A 78 -21.91 -3.61 -6.18
N LEU A 79 -21.83 -4.85 -5.69
CA LEU A 79 -21.01 -5.89 -6.30
C LEU A 79 -21.46 -6.18 -7.74
N GLU A 80 -22.76 -6.35 -7.97
CA GLU A 80 -23.31 -6.54 -9.31
C GLU A 80 -22.96 -5.37 -10.24
N SER A 81 -23.09 -4.12 -9.77
CA SER A 81 -22.73 -2.95 -10.56
C SER A 81 -21.25 -2.90 -10.97
N ILE A 82 -20.36 -3.40 -10.11
CA ILE A 82 -18.92 -3.46 -10.38
C ILE A 82 -18.63 -4.52 -11.46
N VAL A 83 -19.25 -5.71 -11.33
CA VAL A 83 -19.07 -6.81 -12.28
C VAL A 83 -19.48 -6.38 -13.69
N ASP A 84 -20.64 -5.74 -13.83
CA ASP A 84 -21.16 -5.28 -15.12
C ASP A 84 -20.29 -4.17 -15.75
N VAL A 85 -19.77 -3.26 -14.91
CA VAL A 85 -18.83 -2.22 -15.34
C VAL A 85 -17.53 -2.82 -15.85
N ILE A 86 -16.95 -3.78 -15.13
CA ILE A 86 -15.69 -4.43 -15.54
C ILE A 86 -15.90 -5.24 -16.81
N ALA A 87 -17.00 -5.99 -16.91
CA ALA A 87 -17.35 -6.70 -18.12
C ALA A 87 -17.47 -5.76 -19.32
N SER A 88 -18.07 -4.58 -19.12
CA SER A 88 -18.19 -3.56 -20.17
C SER A 88 -16.84 -2.95 -20.57
N LEU A 89 -15.99 -2.62 -19.60
CA LEU A 89 -14.66 -2.07 -19.88
C LEU A 89 -13.75 -3.08 -20.57
N ASN A 90 -13.84 -4.36 -20.21
CA ASN A 90 -13.12 -5.44 -20.92
C ASN A 90 -13.60 -5.62 -22.37
N ASN A 91 -14.81 -5.16 -22.69
CA ASN A 91 -15.33 -5.08 -24.06
C ASN A 91 -15.04 -3.72 -24.72
N ASN A 92 -14.06 -2.95 -24.22
CA ASN A 92 -13.61 -1.66 -24.74
C ASN A 92 -14.70 -0.57 -24.82
N VAL A 93 -15.69 -0.64 -23.92
CA VAL A 93 -16.70 0.40 -23.78
C VAL A 93 -16.09 1.65 -23.14
N SER A 94 -16.55 2.84 -23.54
CA SER A 94 -16.05 4.11 -22.99
C SER A 94 -16.28 4.24 -21.47
N ALA A 95 -15.44 5.01 -20.78
CA ALA A 95 -15.59 5.29 -19.35
C ALA A 95 -16.98 5.85 -19.01
N ALA A 96 -17.51 6.75 -19.84
CA ALA A 96 -18.84 7.35 -19.66
C ALA A 96 -19.96 6.30 -19.75
N SER A 97 -19.92 5.44 -20.77
CA SER A 97 -20.90 4.36 -20.93
C SER A 97 -20.81 3.34 -19.81
N ALA A 98 -19.60 2.96 -19.39
CA ALA A 98 -19.40 2.04 -18.26
C ALA A 98 -19.95 2.64 -16.96
N ALA A 99 -19.56 3.87 -16.60
CA ALA A 99 -20.03 4.54 -15.40
C ALA A 99 -21.57 4.74 -15.38
N SER A 100 -22.20 4.88 -16.56
CA SER A 100 -23.66 5.02 -16.69
C SER A 100 -24.44 3.80 -16.18
N LEU A 101 -23.82 2.60 -16.19
CA LEU A 101 -24.45 1.36 -15.71
C LEU A 101 -24.83 1.45 -14.23
N ALA A 102 -24.10 2.24 -13.44
CA ALA A 102 -24.41 2.47 -12.03
C ALA A 102 -25.84 3.02 -11.82
N SER A 103 -26.42 3.70 -12.80
CA SER A 103 -27.80 4.21 -12.71
C SER A 103 -28.87 3.12 -12.68
N GLN A 104 -28.55 1.90 -13.15
CA GLN A 104 -29.45 0.74 -13.11
C GLN A 104 -29.54 0.13 -11.70
N TYR A 105 -28.58 0.47 -10.84
CA TYR A 105 -28.43 -0.10 -9.50
C TYR A 105 -28.77 0.95 -8.45
N LYS A 106 -29.85 0.70 -7.70
CA LYS A 106 -30.38 1.69 -6.75
C LYS A 106 -29.32 2.08 -5.71
N GLY A 107 -28.94 3.36 -5.73
CA GLY A 107 -27.99 3.93 -4.78
C GLY A 107 -26.52 3.62 -5.08
N ALA A 108 -26.21 2.85 -6.12
CA ALA A 108 -24.82 2.59 -6.52
C ALA A 108 -24.17 3.86 -7.08
N ARG A 109 -22.86 3.98 -6.88
CA ARG A 109 -21.99 4.94 -7.55
C ARG A 109 -20.80 4.20 -8.10
N ILE A 110 -20.43 4.52 -9.33
CA ILE A 110 -19.20 4.05 -9.93
C ILE A 110 -18.44 5.25 -10.49
N VAL A 111 -17.15 5.34 -10.15
CA VAL A 111 -16.16 6.18 -10.83
C VAL A 111 -15.24 5.26 -11.61
N VAL A 112 -15.03 5.54 -12.89
CA VAL A 112 -14.11 4.81 -13.76
C VAL A 112 -13.11 5.78 -14.36
N GLY A 113 -11.87 5.38 -14.54
CA GLY A 113 -10.95 6.15 -15.36
C GLY A 113 -9.60 5.50 -15.59
N GLY A 114 -8.90 6.02 -16.59
CA GLY A 114 -7.57 5.60 -17.04
C GLY A 114 -6.96 6.71 -17.91
N PRO A 115 -5.64 6.67 -18.17
CA PRO A 115 -4.96 7.74 -18.90
C PRO A 115 -5.58 7.96 -20.30
N GLU A 116 -5.80 6.88 -21.05
CA GLU A 116 -6.30 6.97 -22.43
C GLU A 116 -7.83 7.10 -22.53
N ILE A 117 -8.57 6.47 -21.61
CA ILE A 117 -10.05 6.40 -21.68
C ILE A 117 -10.75 7.60 -21.03
N GLY A 118 -9.99 8.53 -20.43
CA GLY A 118 -10.52 9.61 -19.62
C GLY A 118 -11.08 9.10 -18.29
N ALA A 119 -12.03 9.84 -17.71
CA ALA A 119 -12.71 9.42 -16.48
C ALA A 119 -14.20 9.75 -16.51
N ALA A 120 -14.99 9.01 -15.76
CA ALA A 120 -16.42 9.29 -15.60
C ALA A 120 -16.94 8.84 -14.24
N VAL A 121 -18.02 9.50 -13.79
CA VAL A 121 -18.79 9.08 -12.62
C VAL A 121 -20.27 9.03 -12.95
N GLY A 122 -20.95 7.97 -12.50
CA GLY A 122 -22.37 7.76 -12.69
C GLY A 122 -23.07 7.21 -11.42
N GLY A 123 -24.40 7.19 -11.46
CA GLY A 123 -25.24 6.73 -10.34
C GLY A 123 -25.45 7.82 -9.27
N SER A 124 -25.30 7.46 -8.00
CA SER A 124 -25.52 8.35 -6.85
C SER A 124 -24.23 9.08 -6.44
N PHE A 125 -23.98 10.26 -7.02
CA PHE A 125 -22.77 11.04 -6.73
C PHE A 125 -23.01 12.54 -6.55
N ASN A 126 -22.06 13.19 -5.87
CA ASN A 126 -21.83 14.63 -5.91
C ASN A 126 -20.36 14.84 -6.27
N ALA A 127 -20.07 15.38 -7.43
CA ALA A 127 -18.71 15.45 -7.96
C ALA A 127 -18.38 16.82 -8.56
N TYR A 128 -17.09 17.12 -8.65
CA TYR A 128 -16.58 18.13 -9.56
C TYR A 128 -15.75 17.45 -10.64
N VAL A 129 -15.97 17.87 -11.89
CA VAL A 129 -15.07 17.58 -13.01
C VAL A 129 -14.17 18.79 -13.18
N ILE A 130 -12.87 18.53 -13.16
CA ILE A 130 -11.81 19.51 -13.35
C ILE A 130 -11.21 19.27 -14.72
N THR A 131 -11.12 20.31 -15.54
CA THR A 131 -10.38 20.28 -16.80
C THR A 131 -9.35 21.40 -16.79
N VAL A 132 -8.13 21.09 -17.21
CA VAL A 132 -7.06 22.07 -17.40
C VAL A 132 -6.68 22.12 -18.86
N ASP A 133 -6.81 23.29 -19.47
CA ASP A 133 -6.39 23.49 -20.86
C ASP A 133 -4.86 23.42 -20.96
N GLY A 134 -4.36 22.52 -21.83
CA GLY A 134 -2.92 22.30 -21.98
C GLY A 134 -2.17 23.45 -22.67
N SER A 135 -2.88 24.37 -23.31
CA SER A 135 -2.32 25.50 -24.06
C SER A 135 -2.41 26.83 -23.32
N THR A 136 -3.53 27.08 -22.63
CA THR A 136 -3.74 28.33 -21.86
C THR A 136 -3.50 28.17 -20.37
N GLY A 137 -3.55 26.94 -19.86
CA GLY A 137 -3.49 26.67 -18.42
C GLY A 137 -4.80 27.02 -17.68
N ASP A 138 -5.89 27.30 -18.41
CA ASP A 138 -7.16 27.65 -17.81
C ASP A 138 -7.77 26.47 -17.06
N ILE A 139 -8.15 26.71 -15.81
CA ILE A 139 -8.76 25.71 -14.93
C ILE A 139 -10.27 25.90 -14.94
N LYS A 140 -11.02 24.87 -15.32
CA LYS A 140 -12.47 24.85 -15.23
C LYS A 140 -12.91 23.77 -14.24
N VAL A 141 -13.68 24.18 -13.24
CA VAL A 141 -14.23 23.32 -12.19
C VAL A 141 -15.75 23.32 -12.31
N THR A 142 -16.33 22.19 -12.74
CA THR A 142 -17.77 22.08 -13.04
C THR A 142 -18.45 21.11 -12.07
N PRO A 143 -19.48 21.53 -11.31
CA PRO A 143 -20.21 20.66 -10.40
C PRO A 143 -21.19 19.75 -11.15
N TYR A 144 -21.33 18.51 -10.68
CA TYR A 144 -22.31 17.55 -11.15
C TYR A 144 -22.92 16.76 -9.97
N THR A 145 -24.23 16.55 -10.01
CA THR A 145 -24.98 15.81 -8.97
C THR A 145 -25.91 14.73 -9.53
N SER A 146 -25.95 14.55 -10.85
CA SER A 146 -26.81 13.58 -11.53
C SER A 146 -26.33 13.30 -12.94
N GLY A 147 -26.86 12.25 -13.57
CA GLY A 147 -26.51 11.84 -14.93
C GLY A 147 -25.17 11.11 -14.96
N VAL A 148 -24.33 11.46 -15.92
CA VAL A 148 -22.94 10.98 -15.99
C VAL A 148 -22.05 12.20 -16.15
N ALA A 149 -21.11 12.39 -15.22
CA ALA A 149 -20.10 13.43 -15.34
C ALA A 149 -18.85 12.84 -15.99
N VAL A 150 -18.30 13.51 -17.00
CA VAL A 150 -17.27 12.95 -17.87
C VAL A 150 -16.10 13.91 -17.99
N LEU A 151 -14.89 13.39 -17.74
CA LEU A 151 -13.62 13.92 -18.21
C LEU A 151 -13.28 13.18 -19.52
N PRO A 152 -13.34 13.86 -20.69
CA PRO A 152 -13.15 13.21 -21.97
C PRO A 152 -11.76 12.55 -22.11
N PRO A 153 -11.63 11.49 -22.93
CA PRO A 153 -10.34 11.00 -23.42
C PRO A 153 -9.47 12.14 -23.96
N GLY A 154 -8.16 12.08 -23.71
CA GLY A 154 -7.22 13.11 -24.20
C GLY A 154 -7.18 14.41 -23.39
N GLN A 155 -8.03 14.57 -22.36
CA GLN A 155 -8.11 15.79 -21.56
C GLN A 155 -7.35 15.67 -20.23
N LYS A 156 -6.46 16.62 -19.93
CA LYS A 156 -5.89 16.78 -18.59
C LYS A 156 -6.97 17.26 -17.63
N GLY A 157 -7.05 16.63 -16.47
CA GLY A 157 -8.11 16.92 -15.52
C GLY A 157 -8.24 15.91 -14.40
N ALA A 158 -9.33 16.02 -13.68
CA ALA A 158 -9.65 15.12 -12.59
C ALA A 158 -11.16 15.03 -12.35
N ILE A 159 -11.57 13.99 -11.65
CA ILE A 159 -12.90 13.89 -11.04
C ILE A 159 -12.69 13.68 -9.54
N ILE A 160 -13.31 14.52 -8.73
CA ILE A 160 -13.40 14.33 -7.28
C ILE A 160 -14.86 14.18 -6.87
N HIS A 161 -15.18 13.03 -6.28
CA HIS A 161 -16.43 12.77 -5.59
C HIS A 161 -16.20 12.84 -4.09
N LEU A 162 -17.09 13.56 -3.40
CA LEU A 162 -17.15 13.61 -1.94
C LEU A 162 -18.60 13.90 -1.53
N ARG A 163 -19.12 13.25 -0.48
CA ARG A 163 -20.47 13.49 0.04
C ARG A 163 -20.41 13.67 1.56
N ASN A 164 -21.40 14.34 2.14
CA ASN A 164 -21.58 14.38 3.58
C ASN A 164 -22.02 12.98 4.10
N THR A 165 -21.28 12.42 5.06
CA THR A 165 -21.70 11.23 5.83
C THR A 165 -22.35 11.66 7.14
N GLN A 166 -23.12 10.80 7.81
CA GLN A 166 -23.48 11.07 9.19
C GLN A 166 -22.21 11.16 10.06
N GLY A 167 -21.94 12.35 10.62
CA GLY A 167 -20.69 12.64 11.33
C GLY A 167 -19.57 13.23 10.44
N ASN A 168 -19.81 13.43 9.14
CA ASN A 168 -18.92 14.13 8.23
C ASN A 168 -19.68 15.21 7.41
N PRO A 169 -19.19 16.46 7.36
CA PRO A 169 -17.87 16.83 7.82
C PRO A 169 -17.77 17.09 9.30
N LEU A 170 -16.65 16.64 9.87
CA LEU A 170 -16.18 17.09 11.16
C LEU A 170 -15.75 18.57 11.08
N TYR A 171 -15.26 19.00 9.91
CA TYR A 171 -14.82 20.36 9.62
C TYR A 171 -15.38 20.83 8.26
N GLY A 172 -15.94 22.04 8.17
CA GLY A 172 -16.52 22.56 6.91
C GLY A 172 -17.78 21.83 6.41
N THR A 173 -18.15 22.03 5.13
CA THR A 173 -19.20 21.25 4.43
C THR A 173 -18.54 20.42 3.33
N ALA A 174 -19.01 19.20 3.03
CA ALA A 174 -18.36 18.38 2.00
C ALA A 174 -18.42 19.08 0.63
N ASP A 175 -19.43 19.91 0.39
CA ASP A 175 -19.50 20.71 -0.83
C ASP A 175 -18.43 21.81 -0.90
N SER A 176 -18.08 22.42 0.24
CA SER A 176 -16.99 23.40 0.33
C SER A 176 -15.64 22.73 0.14
N VAL A 177 -15.36 21.67 0.91
CA VAL A 177 -14.09 20.92 0.84
C VAL A 177 -13.91 20.36 -0.57
N ARG A 178 -14.93 19.70 -1.14
CA ARG A 178 -14.86 19.16 -2.50
C ARG A 178 -14.55 20.24 -3.54
N LYS A 179 -15.08 21.46 -3.39
CA LYS A 179 -14.83 22.58 -4.31
C LYS A 179 -13.41 23.12 -4.16
N GLU A 180 -12.93 23.27 -2.93
CA GLU A 180 -11.58 23.74 -2.63
C GLU A 180 -10.53 22.74 -3.14
N THR A 181 -10.71 21.46 -2.81
CA THR A 181 -9.83 20.39 -3.28
C THR A 181 -9.86 20.28 -4.81
N ALA A 182 -11.03 20.41 -5.45
CA ALA A 182 -11.11 20.46 -6.92
C ALA A 182 -10.29 21.62 -7.50
N MET A 183 -10.34 22.80 -6.88
CA MET A 183 -9.56 23.95 -7.31
C MET A 183 -8.06 23.74 -7.12
N ASN A 184 -7.64 23.14 -6.00
CA ASN A 184 -6.23 22.85 -5.73
C ASN A 184 -5.67 21.77 -6.66
N ILE A 185 -6.43 20.69 -6.90
CA ILE A 185 -6.11 19.70 -7.94
C ILE A 185 -5.89 20.40 -9.30
N GLY A 186 -6.81 21.28 -9.72
CA GLY A 186 -6.68 22.02 -10.98
C GLY A 186 -5.40 22.87 -11.05
N LYS A 187 -5.03 23.55 -9.97
CA LYS A 187 -3.78 24.33 -9.89
C LYS A 187 -2.56 23.42 -10.04
N MET A 188 -2.52 22.30 -9.31
CA MET A 188 -1.38 21.38 -9.38
C MET A 188 -1.25 20.71 -10.76
N ILE A 189 -2.36 20.38 -11.43
CA ILE A 189 -2.34 19.87 -12.82
C ILE A 189 -1.74 20.94 -13.75
N ARG A 190 -2.19 22.19 -13.65
CA ARG A 190 -1.65 23.32 -14.44
C ARG A 190 -0.15 23.53 -14.17
N ASP A 191 0.25 23.41 -12.91
CA ASP A 191 1.62 23.65 -12.47
C ASP A 191 2.56 22.45 -12.73
N GLY A 192 2.04 21.36 -13.33
CA GLY A 192 2.85 20.25 -13.82
C GLY A 192 3.23 19.20 -12.78
N TYR A 193 2.51 19.12 -11.66
CA TYR A 193 2.74 18.09 -10.65
C TYR A 193 2.33 16.71 -11.20
N PRO A 194 3.01 15.61 -10.79
CA PRO A 194 2.59 14.25 -11.13
C PRO A 194 1.22 13.91 -10.55
N ALA A 195 0.43 13.08 -11.24
CA ALA A 195 -0.91 12.71 -10.77
C ALA A 195 -0.88 11.99 -9.41
N THR A 196 0.19 11.23 -9.13
CA THR A 196 0.40 10.54 -7.85
C THR A 196 0.59 11.52 -6.68
N THR A 197 1.35 12.61 -6.89
CA THR A 197 1.50 13.69 -5.90
C THR A 197 0.19 14.42 -5.69
N ILE A 198 -0.51 14.75 -6.77
CA ILE A 198 -1.81 15.46 -6.69
C ILE A 198 -2.84 14.62 -5.92
N LEU A 199 -2.88 13.31 -6.18
CA LEU A 199 -3.77 12.41 -5.46
C LEU A 199 -3.46 12.39 -3.96
N SER A 200 -2.18 12.27 -3.59
CA SER A 200 -1.71 12.31 -2.20
C SER A 200 -2.14 13.60 -1.48
N GLU A 201 -1.86 14.75 -2.07
CA GLU A 201 -2.22 16.05 -1.49
C GLU A 201 -3.75 16.21 -1.38
N ALA A 202 -4.51 15.80 -2.39
CA ALA A 202 -5.96 15.88 -2.37
C ALA A 202 -6.58 14.97 -1.30
N MET A 203 -6.05 13.76 -1.10
CA MET A 203 -6.49 12.87 -0.04
C MET A 203 -6.14 13.43 1.35
N GLY A 204 -4.94 14.01 1.51
CA GLY A 204 -4.54 14.69 2.73
C GLY A 204 -5.43 15.90 3.06
N GLU A 205 -5.75 16.73 2.06
CA GLU A 205 -6.66 17.87 2.21
C GLU A 205 -8.05 17.41 2.64
N VAL A 206 -8.64 16.42 1.95
CA VAL A 206 -9.96 15.88 2.32
C VAL A 206 -9.94 15.27 3.72
N ALA A 207 -8.88 14.54 4.10
CA ALA A 207 -8.76 13.94 5.42
C ALA A 207 -8.75 15.00 6.54
N ARG A 208 -7.93 16.06 6.39
CA ARG A 208 -7.82 17.16 7.36
C ARG A 208 -9.06 18.04 7.41
N ASP A 209 -9.61 18.37 6.24
CA ASP A 209 -10.59 19.46 6.12
C ASP A 209 -12.02 18.96 6.10
N SER A 210 -12.28 17.66 5.87
CA SER A 210 -13.62 17.10 6.02
C SER A 210 -13.73 16.11 7.18
N GLY A 211 -12.69 15.32 7.45
CA GLY A 211 -12.77 14.17 8.35
C GLY A 211 -13.11 12.84 7.65
N GLU A 212 -13.29 12.84 6.31
CA GLU A 212 -13.25 11.62 5.49
C GLU A 212 -11.80 11.13 5.36
N LYS A 213 -11.31 10.52 6.44
CA LYS A 213 -9.88 10.31 6.63
C LYS A 213 -9.41 8.88 6.53
N TYR A 214 -10.28 7.86 6.59
CA TYR A 214 -9.77 6.49 6.56
C TYR A 214 -9.43 6.06 5.12
N GLY A 215 -8.15 5.78 4.90
CA GLY A 215 -7.60 5.46 3.58
C GLY A 215 -8.13 4.15 3.04
N GLY A 216 -8.64 4.15 1.80
CA GLY A 216 -8.97 2.97 1.01
C GLY A 216 -7.87 2.56 0.02
N GLY A 217 -6.76 3.30 0.00
CA GLY A 217 -5.62 3.06 -0.88
C GLY A 217 -5.58 3.97 -2.11
N GLY A 218 -4.45 3.91 -2.81
CA GLY A 218 -4.18 4.65 -4.03
C GLY A 218 -3.48 3.78 -5.06
N VAL A 219 -3.61 4.15 -6.33
CA VAL A 219 -2.89 3.53 -7.43
C VAL A 219 -2.34 4.53 -8.40
N ASN A 220 -1.26 4.10 -9.04
CA ASN A 220 -0.75 4.64 -10.26
C ASN A 220 -1.28 3.81 -11.44
N LEU A 221 -2.12 4.42 -12.26
CA LEU A 221 -2.84 3.74 -13.35
C LEU A 221 -1.92 3.41 -14.53
N VAL A 222 -0.90 4.25 -14.76
CA VAL A 222 0.07 4.02 -15.85
C VAL A 222 1.01 2.89 -15.47
N SER A 223 1.61 2.96 -14.27
CA SER A 223 2.63 1.99 -13.85
C SER A 223 2.07 0.73 -13.18
N GLY A 224 0.77 0.69 -12.87
CA GLY A 224 0.13 -0.47 -12.22
C GLY A 224 0.62 -0.73 -10.78
N VAL A 225 1.13 0.30 -10.11
CA VAL A 225 1.59 0.25 -8.72
C VAL A 225 0.46 0.68 -7.80
N SER A 226 0.27 -0.04 -6.70
CA SER A 226 -0.77 0.23 -5.71
C SER A 226 -0.21 0.25 -4.30
N THR A 227 -0.91 0.92 -3.39
CA THR A 227 -0.62 0.84 -1.95
C THR A 227 -0.93 -0.53 -1.35
N GLU A 228 -1.60 -1.42 -2.09
CA GLU A 228 -2.04 -2.73 -1.60
C GLU A 228 -2.77 -2.58 -0.25
N ASP A 229 -2.39 -3.37 0.76
CA ASP A 229 -3.03 -3.41 2.06
C ASP A 229 -2.46 -2.40 3.08
N MET A 230 -1.63 -1.44 2.63
CA MET A 230 -0.90 -0.49 3.50
C MET A 230 -1.77 0.25 4.52
N PHE A 231 -3.03 0.57 4.16
CA PHE A 231 -3.97 1.29 5.04
C PHE A 231 -5.18 0.44 5.43
N THR A 232 -5.20 -0.83 5.02
CA THR A 232 -6.29 -1.77 5.29
C THR A 232 -6.10 -2.37 6.69
N PRO A 233 -7.13 -2.39 7.54
CA PRO A 233 -7.04 -2.99 8.86
C PRO A 233 -7.02 -4.51 8.75
N THR A 234 -6.35 -5.16 9.71
CA THR A 234 -6.27 -6.63 9.77
C THR A 234 -7.61 -7.29 10.10
N ASP A 235 -8.48 -6.58 10.81
CA ASP A 235 -9.78 -7.07 11.26
C ASP A 235 -10.91 -6.58 10.34
N MET A 236 -11.86 -7.47 10.05
CA MET A 236 -13.07 -7.12 9.31
C MET A 236 -13.93 -6.13 10.12
N ASN A 237 -14.57 -5.19 9.41
CA ASN A 237 -15.44 -4.17 10.00
C ASN A 237 -14.71 -3.20 10.96
N VAL A 238 -13.43 -2.94 10.71
CA VAL A 238 -12.67 -1.85 11.34
C VAL A 238 -12.35 -0.76 10.30
N THR A 239 -12.26 0.49 10.75
CA THR A 239 -11.83 1.61 9.90
C THR A 239 -10.37 1.46 9.50
N GLY A 240 -10.01 1.98 8.32
CA GLY A 240 -8.62 2.01 7.86
C GLY A 240 -7.71 2.92 8.65
N TYR A 241 -6.46 3.00 8.21
CA TYR A 241 -5.52 3.97 8.77
C TYR A 241 -5.95 5.40 8.37
N PRO A 242 -6.00 6.37 9.31
CA PRO A 242 -6.36 7.74 8.98
C PRO A 242 -5.24 8.41 8.17
N MET A 243 -5.59 8.99 7.03
CA MET A 243 -4.67 9.58 6.07
C MET A 243 -3.96 10.82 6.62
N ASP A 244 -4.57 11.52 7.58
CA ASP A 244 -4.07 12.71 8.27
C ASP A 244 -3.19 12.40 9.50
N GLU A 245 -2.94 11.13 9.81
CA GLU A 245 -2.12 10.73 10.97
C GLU A 245 -0.66 10.42 10.59
N PRO A 246 0.29 10.59 11.53
CA PRO A 246 1.70 10.23 11.34
C PRO A 246 1.92 8.74 11.06
N TYR A 247 2.43 8.40 9.87
CA TYR A 247 2.67 7.02 9.44
C TYR A 247 4.07 6.52 9.78
N SER A 248 5.09 7.35 9.56
CA SER A 248 6.49 6.99 9.87
C SER A 248 7.35 8.21 10.19
N LYS A 249 8.54 7.97 10.73
CA LYS A 249 9.65 8.94 10.77
C LYS A 249 10.74 8.49 9.84
N VAL A 250 11.32 9.43 9.09
CA VAL A 250 12.42 9.18 8.15
C VAL A 250 13.56 10.16 8.41
N CYS A 251 14.78 9.67 8.33
CA CYS A 251 16.00 10.46 8.34
C CYS A 251 16.44 10.73 6.90
N ASP A 252 16.33 11.97 6.44
CA ASP A 252 16.71 12.34 5.07
C ASP A 252 18.24 12.21 4.83
N ASP A 253 19.07 12.25 5.88
CA ASP A 253 20.54 12.14 5.77
C ASP A 253 21.06 10.72 5.51
N CYS A 254 20.47 9.70 6.14
CA CYS A 254 21.00 8.33 6.12
C CYS A 254 19.98 7.27 5.73
N GLY A 255 18.74 7.66 5.42
CA GLY A 255 17.67 6.77 4.99
C GLY A 255 17.07 5.88 6.09
N TRP A 256 17.45 6.07 7.36
CA TRP A 256 16.80 5.34 8.46
C TRP A 256 15.32 5.73 8.52
N ALA A 257 14.44 4.73 8.63
CA ALA A 257 13.00 4.95 8.76
C ALA A 257 12.40 4.00 9.80
N MET A 258 11.30 4.44 10.43
CA MET A 258 10.52 3.61 11.33
C MET A 258 9.05 4.01 11.31
N GLY A 259 8.15 3.03 11.29
CA GLY A 259 6.71 3.22 11.35
C GLY A 259 6.20 3.49 12.77
N TYR A 260 5.09 4.23 12.89
CA TYR A 260 4.36 4.34 14.15
C TYR A 260 3.69 3.02 14.55
N PRO A 261 3.52 2.73 15.86
CA PRO A 261 3.84 3.60 17.00
C PRO A 261 5.32 3.58 17.43
N ALA A 262 6.13 2.64 16.94
CA ALA A 262 7.53 2.48 17.38
C ALA A 262 8.39 3.75 17.12
N ALA A 263 8.06 4.50 16.07
CA ALA A 263 8.69 5.77 15.74
C ALA A 263 8.57 6.86 16.84
N GLU A 264 7.61 6.75 17.76
CA GLU A 264 7.46 7.70 18.88
C GLU A 264 8.70 7.75 19.77
N ALA A 265 9.40 6.62 19.92
CA ALA A 265 10.58 6.53 20.79
C ALA A 265 11.82 7.28 20.27
N TYR A 266 11.77 7.84 19.05
CA TYR A 266 12.92 8.42 18.36
C TYR A 266 12.71 9.90 18.04
N ASP A 267 13.42 10.78 18.75
CA ASP A 267 13.46 12.22 18.44
C ASP A 267 14.57 12.57 17.43
N LYS A 268 15.59 11.73 17.32
CA LYS A 268 16.72 11.85 16.39
C LYS A 268 17.03 10.50 15.77
N CYS A 269 17.69 10.52 14.62
CA CYS A 269 18.12 9.31 13.96
C CYS A 269 19.09 8.52 14.87
N PRO A 270 18.80 7.24 15.19
CA PRO A 270 19.66 6.44 16.04
C PRO A 270 20.98 6.04 15.36
N VAL A 271 21.07 6.22 14.03
CA VAL A 271 22.25 5.84 13.24
C VAL A 271 23.23 7.01 13.08
N CYS A 272 22.75 8.19 12.66
CA CYS A 272 23.61 9.34 12.37
C CYS A 272 23.39 10.56 13.28
N GLY A 273 22.39 10.53 14.16
CA GLY A 273 22.03 11.67 15.03
C GLY A 273 21.33 12.83 14.31
N GLY A 274 21.03 12.70 13.02
CA GLY A 274 20.29 13.69 12.21
C GLY A 274 18.84 13.88 12.64
N SER A 275 18.20 14.94 12.13
CA SER A 275 16.79 15.24 12.39
C SER A 275 15.87 14.25 11.66
N LEU A 276 14.80 13.83 12.33
CA LEU A 276 13.77 12.97 11.75
C LEU A 276 12.59 13.81 11.24
N ARG A 277 12.20 13.59 10.00
CA ARG A 277 10.97 14.14 9.41
C ARG A 277 9.83 13.16 9.64
N THR A 278 8.67 13.67 10.08
CA THR A 278 7.45 12.87 10.16
C THR A 278 6.81 12.81 8.79
N VAL A 279 6.43 11.61 8.37
CA VAL A 279 5.70 11.33 7.14
C VAL A 279 4.28 10.95 7.52
N TYR A 280 3.30 11.69 7.01
CA TYR A 280 1.89 11.41 7.18
C TYR A 280 1.42 10.30 6.22
N ALA A 281 0.33 9.62 6.55
CA ALA A 281 -0.16 8.51 5.73
C ALA A 281 -0.48 8.92 4.29
N TYR A 282 -0.98 10.13 4.03
CA TYR A 282 -1.18 10.63 2.67
C TYR A 282 0.14 10.78 1.89
N GLU A 283 1.21 11.29 2.53
CA GLU A 283 2.54 11.40 1.91
C GLU A 283 3.15 10.01 1.65
N ALA A 284 2.92 9.07 2.57
CA ALA A 284 3.35 7.69 2.43
C ALA A 284 2.62 7.00 1.27
N LEU A 285 1.31 7.26 1.08
CA LEU A 285 0.54 6.83 -0.09
C LEU A 285 1.15 7.37 -1.37
N GLY A 286 1.39 8.67 -1.44
CA GLY A 286 1.98 9.32 -2.62
C GLY A 286 3.32 8.69 -2.98
N SER A 287 4.17 8.47 -1.98
CA SER A 287 5.48 7.83 -2.15
C SER A 287 5.35 6.38 -2.64
N ALA A 288 4.42 5.60 -2.10
CA ALA A 288 4.24 4.20 -2.45
C ALA A 288 3.80 3.98 -3.91
N ILE A 289 3.05 4.92 -4.48
CA ILE A 289 2.51 4.81 -5.86
C ILE A 289 3.31 5.64 -6.88
N THR A 290 4.20 6.52 -6.43
CA THR A 290 5.03 7.32 -7.34
C THR A 290 6.22 6.51 -7.83
N VAL A 291 6.28 6.33 -9.14
CA VAL A 291 7.40 5.73 -9.86
C VAL A 291 8.40 6.85 -10.13
N SER A 292 9.43 6.97 -9.28
CA SER A 292 10.54 7.86 -9.59
C SER A 292 11.28 7.35 -10.83
N SER A 293 12.00 8.22 -11.54
CA SER A 293 12.90 7.81 -12.62
C SER A 293 13.93 6.77 -12.18
N ASP A 294 14.11 6.55 -10.88
CA ASP A 294 15.03 5.56 -10.30
C ASP A 294 14.31 4.37 -9.64
N SER A 295 12.98 4.33 -9.68
CA SER A 295 12.22 3.24 -9.07
C SER A 295 12.45 1.92 -9.81
N ILE A 296 12.74 0.89 -9.02
CA ILE A 296 13.04 -0.45 -9.52
C ILE A 296 11.79 -1.29 -9.33
N SER A 297 11.30 -1.91 -10.40
CA SER A 297 10.23 -2.90 -10.31
C SER A 297 10.77 -4.19 -9.70
N VAL A 298 10.48 -4.44 -8.43
CA VAL A 298 10.86 -5.68 -7.75
C VAL A 298 9.67 -6.64 -7.73
N SER A 299 9.86 -7.85 -8.24
CA SER A 299 8.86 -8.92 -8.21
C SER A 299 9.39 -10.09 -7.41
N VAL A 300 8.56 -10.59 -6.49
CA VAL A 300 8.94 -11.70 -5.59
C VAL A 300 8.11 -12.93 -5.92
N TYR A 301 8.78 -14.08 -6.00
CA TYR A 301 8.18 -15.37 -6.34
C TYR A 301 8.61 -16.45 -5.36
N GLY A 302 7.81 -17.51 -5.25
CA GLY A 302 8.17 -18.74 -4.52
C GLY A 302 7.82 -18.75 -3.03
N SER A 303 7.26 -17.66 -2.48
CA SER A 303 6.69 -17.64 -1.13
C SER A 303 5.67 -16.50 -0.97
N ASP A 304 4.53 -16.82 -0.37
CA ASP A 304 3.44 -15.87 -0.11
C ASP A 304 3.42 -15.39 1.35
N LYS A 305 4.57 -15.46 2.07
CA LYS A 305 4.63 -15.00 3.46
C LYS A 305 4.32 -13.49 3.55
N PRO A 306 3.41 -13.07 4.43
CA PRO A 306 3.09 -11.65 4.61
C PRO A 306 4.34 -10.82 4.89
N GLY A 307 4.45 -9.66 4.22
CA GLY A 307 5.58 -8.73 4.40
C GLY A 307 6.90 -9.14 3.71
N LEU A 308 6.99 -10.34 3.12
CA LEU A 308 8.18 -10.78 2.39
C LEU A 308 8.41 -9.89 1.16
N ALA A 309 7.38 -9.69 0.33
CA ALA A 309 7.49 -8.94 -0.91
C ALA A 309 7.90 -7.47 -0.69
N SER A 310 7.30 -6.81 0.30
CA SER A 310 7.63 -5.42 0.65
C SER A 310 9.04 -5.28 1.20
N THR A 311 9.44 -6.15 2.14
CA THR A 311 10.79 -6.11 2.73
C THR A 311 11.86 -6.43 1.68
N THR A 312 11.62 -7.42 0.81
CA THR A 312 12.51 -7.73 -0.32
C THR A 312 12.64 -6.55 -1.27
N LYS A 313 11.53 -5.85 -1.57
CA LYS A 313 11.55 -4.66 -2.42
C LYS A 313 12.49 -3.59 -1.86
N GLU A 314 12.35 -3.24 -0.58
CA GLU A 314 13.21 -2.24 0.07
C GLU A 314 14.69 -2.63 0.05
N ILE A 315 15.00 -3.91 0.34
CA ILE A 315 16.39 -4.42 0.31
C ILE A 315 16.98 -4.34 -1.10
N VAL A 316 16.21 -4.72 -2.11
CA VAL A 316 16.64 -4.70 -3.51
C VAL A 316 16.83 -3.26 -3.98
N GLU A 317 15.90 -2.37 -3.69
CA GLU A 317 16.00 -0.94 -4.01
C GLU A 317 17.25 -0.31 -3.37
N ALA A 318 17.48 -0.55 -2.08
CA ALA A 318 18.67 -0.08 -1.38
C ALA A 318 19.98 -0.66 -1.97
N SER A 319 19.98 -1.96 -2.33
CA SER A 319 21.14 -2.61 -2.94
C SER A 319 21.44 -2.03 -4.33
N VAL A 320 20.42 -1.79 -5.15
CA VAL A 320 20.59 -1.22 -6.49
C VAL A 320 21.01 0.24 -6.43
N ALA A 321 20.45 1.03 -5.51
CA ALA A 321 20.88 2.42 -5.29
C ALA A 321 22.38 2.50 -4.92
N LYS A 322 22.87 1.53 -4.14
CA LYS A 322 24.28 1.50 -3.68
C LYS A 322 25.25 0.87 -4.69
N ASN A 323 24.84 -0.22 -5.34
CA ASN A 323 25.75 -1.09 -6.10
C ASN A 323 25.35 -1.25 -7.57
N GLY A 324 24.28 -0.59 -8.03
CA GLY A 324 23.69 -0.81 -9.36
C GLY A 324 23.00 -2.17 -9.47
N TYR A 325 22.66 -2.56 -10.70
CA TYR A 325 21.93 -3.80 -11.03
C TYR A 325 22.83 -5.06 -10.97
N ASP A 326 23.69 -5.16 -9.97
CA ASP A 326 24.58 -6.32 -9.78
C ASP A 326 23.86 -7.43 -9.01
N ALA A 327 23.62 -8.56 -9.67
CA ALA A 327 22.91 -9.70 -9.08
C ALA A 327 23.63 -10.27 -7.84
N SER A 328 24.96 -10.21 -7.79
CA SER A 328 25.73 -10.74 -6.64
C SER A 328 25.59 -9.85 -5.41
N ALA A 329 25.60 -8.54 -5.57
CA ALA A 329 25.39 -7.56 -4.52
C ALA A 329 23.95 -7.59 -3.99
N ILE A 330 22.97 -7.76 -4.89
CA ILE A 330 21.56 -7.91 -4.52
C ILE A 330 21.35 -9.21 -3.72
N ALA A 331 21.83 -10.35 -4.21
CA ALA A 331 21.75 -11.62 -3.50
C ALA A 331 22.44 -11.55 -2.13
N SER A 332 23.62 -10.92 -2.05
CA SER A 332 24.34 -10.72 -0.79
C SER A 332 23.56 -9.85 0.22
N SER A 333 22.86 -8.82 -0.26
CA SER A 333 22.03 -7.96 0.59
C SER A 333 20.80 -8.69 1.11
N ILE A 334 20.13 -9.48 0.25
CA ILE A 334 19.02 -10.36 0.62
C ILE A 334 19.46 -11.40 1.66
N ASN A 335 20.59 -12.09 1.42
CA ASN A 335 21.10 -13.10 2.33
C ASN A 335 21.51 -12.52 3.69
N ARG A 336 22.01 -11.28 3.72
CA ARG A 336 22.27 -10.56 4.97
C ARG A 336 20.98 -10.27 5.75
N ALA A 337 19.91 -9.91 5.04
CA ALA A 337 18.60 -9.68 5.64
C ALA A 337 17.96 -10.98 6.16
N ILE A 338 18.13 -12.11 5.46
CA ILE A 338 17.75 -13.45 5.94
C ILE A 338 18.51 -13.79 7.22
N ASN A 339 19.84 -13.62 7.21
CA ASN A 339 20.68 -13.91 8.38
C ASN A 339 20.36 -13.04 9.60
N ASN A 340 19.92 -11.79 9.38
CA ASN A 340 19.54 -10.86 10.44
C ASN A 340 18.07 -10.99 10.87
N GLY A 341 17.31 -11.93 10.30
CA GLY A 341 15.91 -12.16 10.64
C GLY A 341 14.92 -11.12 10.08
N LEU A 342 15.35 -10.26 9.16
CA LEU A 342 14.47 -9.31 8.46
C LEU A 342 13.60 -10.02 7.41
N LEU A 343 14.15 -11.04 6.75
CA LEU A 343 13.41 -11.93 5.86
C LEU A 343 13.31 -13.30 6.53
N MET A 344 12.09 -13.78 6.78
CA MET A 344 11.85 -15.03 7.50
C MET A 344 11.13 -16.05 6.62
N GLY A 345 11.42 -17.34 6.83
CA GLY A 345 10.69 -18.44 6.19
C GLY A 345 11.09 -18.76 4.76
N VAL A 346 12.19 -18.19 4.30
CA VAL A 346 12.76 -18.41 2.97
C VAL A 346 14.24 -18.80 3.10
N ASP A 347 14.71 -19.61 2.17
CA ASP A 347 16.10 -20.03 2.07
C ASP A 347 16.99 -18.93 1.45
N HIS A 348 18.31 -19.11 1.55
CA HIS A 348 19.28 -18.23 0.90
C HIS A 348 19.07 -18.18 -0.62
N VAL A 349 19.33 -17.01 -1.19
CA VAL A 349 19.16 -16.72 -2.62
C VAL A 349 20.54 -16.63 -3.27
N GLU A 350 20.74 -17.34 -4.38
CA GLU A 350 21.94 -17.20 -5.21
C GLU A 350 21.72 -16.20 -6.35
N PRO A 351 22.78 -15.66 -6.99
CA PRO A 351 22.63 -14.75 -8.13
C PRO A 351 21.82 -15.35 -9.30
N LYS A 352 21.82 -16.67 -9.47
CA LYS A 352 21.02 -17.39 -10.49
C LYS A 352 19.51 -17.36 -10.19
N ASP A 353 19.13 -17.16 -8.94
CA ASP A 353 17.75 -17.06 -8.47
C ASP A 353 17.22 -15.63 -8.59
N LEU A 354 18.00 -14.73 -9.22
CA LEU A 354 17.64 -13.37 -9.53
C LEU A 354 17.51 -13.18 -11.04
N ASN A 355 16.46 -12.50 -11.47
CA ASN A 355 16.27 -12.06 -12.85
C ASN A 355 16.42 -10.55 -12.92
N VAL A 356 17.65 -10.08 -13.19
CA VAL A 356 17.97 -8.65 -13.22
C VAL A 356 17.91 -8.13 -14.65
N LYS A 357 16.98 -7.20 -14.90
CA LYS A 357 16.80 -6.51 -16.18
C LYS A 357 17.05 -5.02 -16.03
N GLN A 358 18.32 -4.62 -16.10
CA GLN A 358 18.73 -3.21 -15.95
C GLN A 358 18.01 -2.27 -16.94
N GLY A 359 17.89 -2.68 -18.21
CA GLY A 359 17.24 -1.86 -19.25
C GLY A 359 15.75 -1.57 -18.97
N SER A 360 15.09 -2.44 -18.22
CA SER A 360 13.68 -2.30 -17.81
C SER A 360 13.54 -1.93 -16.33
N LYS A 361 14.66 -1.61 -15.65
CA LYS A 361 14.71 -1.30 -14.22
C LYS A 361 13.95 -2.31 -13.37
N ALA A 362 14.09 -3.60 -13.66
CA ALA A 362 13.33 -4.66 -13.02
C ALA A 362 14.23 -5.73 -12.40
N VAL A 363 13.82 -6.26 -11.26
CA VAL A 363 14.49 -7.36 -10.55
C VAL A 363 13.44 -8.37 -10.10
N GLY A 364 13.49 -9.57 -10.66
CA GLY A 364 12.75 -10.72 -10.14
C GLY A 364 13.59 -11.45 -9.09
N VAL A 365 12.99 -11.77 -7.95
CA VAL A 365 13.60 -12.57 -6.87
C VAL A 365 12.80 -13.86 -6.69
N TYR A 366 13.46 -15.00 -6.86
CA TYR A 366 12.84 -16.32 -6.70
C TYR A 366 13.30 -16.94 -5.38
N TYR A 367 12.43 -16.96 -4.38
CA TYR A 367 12.71 -17.61 -3.11
C TYR A 367 12.37 -19.09 -3.14
N THR A 368 13.10 -19.86 -2.33
CA THR A 368 12.70 -21.20 -1.92
C THR A 368 12.12 -21.11 -0.51
N ALA A 369 10.86 -21.50 -0.32
CA ALA A 369 10.26 -21.54 1.02
C ALA A 369 10.92 -22.62 1.90
N LEU A 370 11.17 -22.31 3.17
CA LEU A 370 11.71 -23.29 4.10
C LEU A 370 10.67 -24.37 4.44
N PRO A 371 11.07 -25.64 4.62
CA PRO A 371 10.14 -26.70 4.99
C PRO A 371 9.62 -26.53 6.43
N GLY A 372 8.32 -26.71 6.62
CA GLY A 372 7.62 -26.61 7.91
C GLY A 372 7.51 -25.17 8.44
N ASP A 373 7.45 -25.02 9.77
CA ASP A 373 7.29 -23.72 10.44
C ASP A 373 8.63 -23.00 10.71
N ARG A 374 9.68 -23.32 9.95
CA ARG A 374 11.01 -22.74 10.16
C ARG A 374 11.00 -21.26 9.81
N SER A 375 11.55 -20.45 10.71
CA SER A 375 11.72 -19.00 10.52
C SER A 375 13.05 -18.63 9.86
N SER A 376 14.07 -19.50 9.95
CA SER A 376 15.41 -19.26 9.37
C SER A 376 16.02 -20.51 8.71
N PRO A 377 16.88 -20.33 7.69
CA PRO A 377 17.64 -21.41 7.06
C PRO A 377 18.52 -22.14 8.07
N SER A 378 19.02 -23.32 7.67
CA SER A 378 20.04 -24.02 8.47
C SER A 378 21.30 -23.15 8.46
N TRP A 379 21.87 -22.89 9.63
CA TRP A 379 23.13 -22.17 9.72
C TRP A 379 24.21 -22.99 9.02
N ASP A 380 24.76 -22.42 7.94
CA ASP A 380 26.00 -22.91 7.34
C ASP A 380 27.13 -22.40 8.23
N LEU A 381 27.41 -23.12 9.32
CA LEU A 381 28.49 -22.78 10.22
C LEU A 381 29.81 -22.93 9.44
N PRO A 382 30.71 -21.92 9.44
CA PRO A 382 32.05 -22.06 8.88
C PRO A 382 32.97 -22.87 9.81
N ILE A 383 32.42 -23.87 10.51
CA ILE A 383 33.15 -24.78 11.36
C ILE A 383 33.00 -26.17 10.74
N ASP A 384 34.00 -26.53 9.95
CA ASP A 384 34.18 -27.87 9.40
C ASP A 384 33.99 -28.93 10.52
N GLU A 385 33.32 -30.04 10.22
CA GLU A 385 33.10 -31.16 11.15
C GLU A 385 34.44 -31.66 11.75
N GLY A 386 35.54 -31.48 11.01
CA GLY A 386 36.90 -31.73 11.50
C GLY A 386 37.27 -30.91 12.75
N ILE A 387 36.89 -29.64 12.84
CA ILE A 387 37.24 -28.75 13.97
C ILE A 387 36.44 -29.11 15.22
N LEU A 388 35.15 -29.46 15.07
CA LEU A 388 34.32 -29.92 16.19
C LEU A 388 34.82 -31.26 16.76
N ASN A 389 35.25 -32.17 15.89
CA ASN A 389 35.86 -33.44 16.32
C ASN A 389 37.21 -33.23 17.03
N ILE A 390 38.03 -32.27 16.59
CA ILE A 390 39.28 -31.91 17.26
C ILE A 390 39.00 -31.32 18.65
N LEU A 391 38.04 -30.40 18.77
CA LEU A 391 37.67 -29.79 20.04
C LEU A 391 37.09 -30.82 21.03
N GLY A 392 36.21 -31.71 20.57
CA GLY A 392 35.68 -32.82 21.39
C GLY A 392 36.77 -33.80 21.83
N SER A 393 37.75 -34.08 20.96
CA SER A 393 38.90 -34.94 21.29
C SER A 393 39.83 -34.30 22.32
N ILE A 394 40.11 -32.99 22.20
CA ILE A 394 40.90 -32.23 23.18
C ILE A 394 40.21 -32.23 24.54
N GLN A 395 38.89 -32.01 24.58
CA GLN A 395 38.11 -31.99 25.82
C GLN A 395 38.12 -33.37 26.50
N THR A 396 38.04 -34.44 25.73
CA THR A 396 38.14 -35.83 26.22
C THR A 396 39.54 -36.14 26.77
N ALA A 397 40.60 -35.72 26.07
CA ALA A 397 41.98 -35.92 26.51
C ALA A 397 42.29 -35.18 27.82
N VAL A 398 41.82 -33.93 27.96
CA VAL A 398 41.93 -33.15 29.20
C VAL A 398 41.20 -33.83 30.36
N GLY A 399 40.00 -34.37 30.11
CA GLY A 399 39.25 -35.14 31.10
C GLY A 399 40.01 -36.37 31.60
N ILE A 400 40.63 -37.14 30.70
CA ILE A 400 41.44 -38.32 31.04
C ILE A 400 42.68 -37.93 31.86
N ILE A 401 43.36 -36.84 31.49
CA ILE A 401 44.54 -36.34 32.24
C ILE A 401 44.16 -35.92 33.66
N LEU A 402 43.02 -35.25 33.84
CA LEU A 402 42.54 -34.86 35.17
C LEU A 402 42.22 -36.09 36.04
N ILE A 403 41.59 -37.12 35.48
CA ILE A 403 41.32 -38.38 36.20
C ILE A 403 42.64 -39.05 36.60
N LEU A 404 43.62 -39.12 35.70
CA LEU A 404 44.93 -39.70 36.00
C LEU A 404 45.67 -38.92 37.07
N LEU A 405 45.62 -37.58 37.06
CA LEU A 405 46.21 -36.74 38.10
C LEU A 405 45.55 -36.96 39.47
N VAL A 406 44.22 -37.11 39.52
CA VAL A 406 43.50 -37.43 40.77
C VAL A 406 43.89 -38.81 41.29
N VAL A 407 44.01 -39.82 40.42
CA VAL A 407 44.46 -41.16 40.80
C VAL A 407 45.91 -41.14 41.28
N PHE A 408 46.78 -40.41 40.59
CA PHE A 408 48.19 -40.29 40.95
C PHE A 408 48.36 -39.56 42.30
N ARG A 409 47.63 -38.46 42.52
CA ARG A 409 47.56 -37.75 43.80
C ARG A 409 47.06 -38.65 44.93
N SER A 410 46.01 -39.45 44.67
CA SER A 410 45.44 -40.37 45.66
C SER A 410 46.40 -41.50 46.03
N ARG A 411 47.17 -42.02 45.06
CA ARG A 411 48.19 -43.05 45.30
C ARG A 411 49.44 -42.48 45.98
N LEU A 412 49.87 -41.27 45.64
CA LEU A 412 50.95 -40.56 46.32
C LEU A 412 50.61 -40.29 47.78
N LEU A 413 49.40 -39.79 48.06
CA LEU A 413 48.95 -39.54 49.43
C LEU A 413 48.89 -40.84 50.26
N LYS A 414 48.38 -41.94 49.69
CA LYS A 414 48.42 -43.26 50.35
C LYS A 414 49.85 -43.77 50.58
N SER A 415 50.77 -43.52 49.66
CA SER A 415 52.19 -43.88 49.80
C SER A 415 52.89 -43.11 50.92
N PHE A 416 52.56 -41.82 51.08
CA PHE A 416 53.10 -40.99 52.16
C PHE A 416 52.44 -41.24 53.53
N GLN A 417 51.19 -41.73 53.58
CA GLN A 417 50.51 -42.10 54.84
C GLN A 417 50.89 -43.50 55.35
N ASN A 418 51.47 -44.35 54.50
CA ASN A 418 51.93 -45.70 54.85
C ASN A 418 53.46 -45.77 55.12
N ARG A 419 54.12 -44.62 55.24
CA ARG A 419 55.44 -44.44 55.88
C ARG A 419 55.23 -43.77 57.22
#